data_AF-A0A931UWP5-F1
#
_entry.id   AF-A0A931UWP5-F1
#
_cell.length_a   1.000
_cell.length_b   1.000
_cell.length_c   1.000
_cell.angle_alpha   90.00
_cell.angle_beta   90.00
_cell.angle_gamma   90.00
#
_symmetry.space_group_name_H-M   'P 1'
#
loop_
_entity.id
_entity.type
_entity.pdbx_description
1 polymer ?
#
loop_
_entity_poly.entity_id
_entity_poly.type
_entity_poly.pdbx_seq_one_letter_code
_entity_poly.pdbx_strand_id
1 'polypeptide(L)'
;MRTAPIRGMVRPMRPFAVLATCALVACSSPDRTEAAPPGDAGADAGGAQPLRASGYCEATVDFFCDYYLRCGRMVAANAAECRATFLETCNARYEQRYVDLEAAGLLSLSATGVEACRMHLKSVACERQLSDLSGPCGDMWIGTQPAGSPCGLDVESFTCGPGTACVLGLDLCGVCKPASLAGGACGDGVACAADATCVEGRCVSRRQVGESCSATEPCVVGASCSAGVCAAPRIVAEGEPCDATRRCPYRSACIGGRCVRAALLGEDCADTTCASGRCVVEGTSKICRALLEPGAACALASDCRSGSCVEKACRPLPDACFP
;
A
#
# COMPACT_ATOMS: atom_id res chain seq x y z
N MET A 1 43.25 34.86 24.61
CA MET A 1 41.92 35.50 24.64
C MET A 1 40.90 34.52 25.24
N ARG A 2 40.72 34.57 26.56
CA ARG A 2 39.42 34.70 27.27
C ARG A 2 38.29 33.80 26.76
N THR A 3 38.22 32.62 27.37
CA THR A 3 37.04 31.76 27.54
C THR A 3 35.97 32.48 28.36
N ALA A 4 34.71 32.40 27.93
CA ALA A 4 33.53 32.88 28.66
C ALA A 4 32.60 31.68 28.96
N PRO A 5 32.05 31.54 30.19
CA PRO A 5 31.11 30.49 30.51
C PRO A 5 29.66 30.97 30.33
N ILE A 6 28.83 30.14 29.69
CA ILE A 6 27.38 30.35 29.58
C ILE A 6 26.71 29.72 30.81
N ARG A 7 26.09 30.57 31.62
CA ARG A 7 25.25 30.22 32.78
C ARG A 7 23.88 29.71 32.32
N GLY A 8 23.42 28.63 32.94
CA GLY A 8 22.12 28.03 32.69
C GLY A 8 20.92 28.79 33.26
N MET A 9 19.75 28.45 32.72
CA MET A 9 18.45 28.70 33.32
C MET A 9 17.67 27.38 33.35
N VAL A 10 17.59 26.79 34.55
CA VAL A 10 16.68 25.69 34.87
C VAL A 10 15.33 26.31 35.26
N ARG A 11 14.26 25.97 34.55
CA ARG A 11 12.89 26.30 34.96
C ARG A 11 12.31 25.17 35.82
N PRO A 12 11.62 25.48 36.93
CA PRO A 12 10.98 24.46 37.76
C PRO A 12 9.66 23.97 37.13
N MET A 13 9.52 22.65 37.02
CA MET A 13 8.26 21.94 36.75
C MET A 13 7.34 22.02 37.98
N ARG A 14 6.07 22.34 37.76
CA ARG A 14 4.99 22.25 38.76
C ARG A 14 4.39 20.84 38.76
N PRO A 15 4.03 20.27 39.92
CA PRO A 15 3.34 18.98 39.98
C PRO A 15 1.84 19.17 39.73
N PHE A 16 1.26 18.33 38.86
CA PHE A 16 -0.19 18.14 38.75
C PHE A 16 -0.62 17.06 39.74
N ALA A 17 -1.55 17.42 40.62
CA ALA A 17 -2.21 16.50 41.54
C ALA A 17 -3.25 15.65 40.79
N VAL A 18 -3.18 14.33 40.98
CA VAL A 18 -4.18 13.35 40.54
C VAL A 18 -5.23 13.20 41.65
N LEU A 19 -6.49 13.48 41.34
CA LEU A 19 -7.63 13.25 42.21
C LEU A 19 -8.32 11.96 41.74
N ALA A 20 -8.13 10.87 42.50
CA ALA A 20 -8.84 9.61 42.34
C ALA A 20 -10.09 9.63 43.23
N THR A 21 -11.27 9.44 42.65
CA THR A 21 -12.53 9.32 43.37
C THR A 21 -13.04 7.89 43.23
N CYS A 22 -12.85 7.09 44.28
CA CYS A 22 -13.55 5.82 44.47
C CYS A 22 -14.93 6.09 45.06
N ALA A 23 -15.98 5.56 44.45
CA ALA A 23 -17.28 5.40 45.09
C ALA A 23 -17.70 3.93 44.99
N LEU A 24 -17.64 3.26 46.14
CA LEU A 24 -18.30 1.99 46.41
C LEU A 24 -19.78 2.27 46.71
N VAL A 25 -20.68 1.55 46.07
CA VAL A 25 -22.05 1.34 46.56
C VAL A 25 -22.39 -0.14 46.42
N ALA A 26 -22.69 -0.76 47.57
CA ALA A 26 -23.29 -2.08 47.69
C ALA A 26 -24.68 -1.96 48.33
N CYS A 27 -25.64 -2.79 47.91
CA CYS A 27 -26.74 -3.43 48.67
C CYS A 27 -27.66 -4.18 47.68
N SER A 28 -27.86 -5.51 47.73
CA SER A 28 -28.84 -6.30 48.54
C SER A 28 -30.31 -6.04 48.13
N SER A 29 -31.26 -6.95 47.85
CA SER A 29 -31.40 -8.42 47.65
C SER A 29 -32.78 -8.62 46.92
N PRO A 30 -33.62 -9.65 47.16
CA PRO A 30 -33.89 -10.80 46.28
C PRO A 30 -35.34 -10.89 45.69
N ASP A 31 -35.55 -12.00 44.97
CA ASP A 31 -36.81 -12.70 44.61
C ASP A 31 -37.58 -12.42 43.28
N ARG A 32 -37.38 -13.39 42.37
CA ARG A 32 -38.27 -14.07 41.41
C ARG A 32 -39.58 -13.40 40.97
N THR A 33 -39.72 -13.24 39.64
CA THR A 33 -40.93 -13.67 38.92
C THR A 33 -40.57 -14.06 37.48
N GLU A 34 -40.96 -15.27 37.08
CA GLU A 34 -40.78 -15.86 35.76
C GLU A 34 -41.71 -15.17 34.75
N ALA A 35 -41.14 -14.40 33.82
CA ALA A 35 -41.85 -13.73 32.74
C ALA A 35 -41.20 -14.10 31.40
N ALA A 36 -42.05 -14.31 30.38
CA ALA A 36 -41.68 -14.68 29.02
C ALA A 36 -40.52 -13.82 28.46
N PRO A 37 -39.62 -14.40 27.63
CA PRO A 37 -38.46 -13.68 27.14
C PRO A 37 -38.92 -12.43 26.37
N PRO A 38 -38.58 -11.22 26.83
CA PRO A 38 -38.76 -10.02 26.02
C PRO A 38 -37.90 -10.20 24.77
N GLY A 39 -38.48 -9.98 23.60
CA GLY A 39 -37.71 -9.94 22.36
C GLY A 39 -36.62 -8.90 22.52
N ASP A 40 -35.36 -9.35 22.45
CA ASP A 40 -34.17 -8.51 22.42
C ASP A 40 -34.20 -7.64 21.15
N ALA A 41 -34.98 -6.57 21.21
CA ALA A 41 -34.88 -5.40 20.34
C ALA A 41 -33.77 -4.46 20.84
N GLY A 42 -32.72 -5.05 21.43
CA GLY A 42 -31.43 -4.39 21.61
C GLY A 42 -30.82 -4.23 20.23
N ALA A 43 -31.23 -3.17 19.54
CA ALA A 43 -30.49 -2.66 18.41
C ALA A 43 -29.10 -2.31 18.94
N ASP A 44 -28.17 -3.25 18.79
CA ASP A 44 -26.75 -2.99 18.91
C ASP A 44 -26.49 -1.76 18.06
N ALA A 45 -26.26 -0.63 18.72
CA ALA A 45 -25.60 0.51 18.12
C ALA A 45 -24.17 0.03 17.84
N GLY A 46 -24.06 -0.80 16.80
CA GLY A 46 -22.85 -1.48 16.41
C GLY A 46 -21.86 -0.41 16.05
N GLY A 47 -21.03 -0.03 17.02
CA GLY A 47 -19.91 0.83 16.80
C GLY A 47 -19.16 0.24 15.62
N ALA A 48 -19.02 1.03 14.55
CA ALA A 48 -18.34 0.59 13.36
C ALA A 48 -17.00 0.00 13.79
N GLN A 49 -16.81 -1.30 13.55
CA GLN A 49 -15.55 -1.96 13.91
C GLN A 49 -14.42 -1.22 13.18
N PRO A 50 -13.28 -0.98 13.85
CA PRO A 50 -12.16 -0.32 13.22
C PRO A 50 -11.72 -1.12 12.00
N LEU A 51 -11.50 -0.42 10.89
CA LEU A 51 -11.05 -1.03 9.64
C LEU A 51 -9.68 -1.69 9.86
N ARG A 52 -9.54 -2.95 9.44
CA ARG A 52 -8.33 -3.77 9.58
C ARG A 52 -7.72 -4.04 8.22
N ALA A 53 -6.42 -4.34 8.19
CA ALA A 53 -5.73 -4.72 6.97
C ALA A 53 -6.38 -5.96 6.30
N SER A 54 -6.96 -6.86 7.09
CA SER A 54 -7.65 -8.08 6.62
C SER A 54 -9.00 -7.84 5.95
N GLY A 55 -9.43 -6.59 5.81
CA GLY A 55 -10.60 -6.22 5.02
C GLY A 55 -10.30 -5.12 4.02
N TYR A 56 -9.02 -4.93 3.70
CA TYR A 56 -8.57 -3.89 2.76
C TYR A 56 -9.18 -4.12 1.38
N CYS A 57 -9.13 -5.35 0.88
CA CYS A 57 -9.58 -5.63 -0.48
C CYS A 57 -11.10 -5.48 -0.59
N GLU A 58 -11.86 -5.97 0.38
CA GLU A 58 -13.32 -5.81 0.42
C GLU A 58 -13.75 -4.35 0.62
N ALA A 59 -13.01 -3.58 1.42
CA ALA A 59 -13.34 -2.17 1.66
C ALA A 59 -13.04 -1.27 0.46
N THR A 60 -12.19 -1.72 -0.47
CA THR A 60 -11.70 -0.89 -1.57
C THR A 60 -12.16 -1.32 -2.95
N VAL A 61 -12.58 -2.57 -3.12
CA VAL A 61 -12.89 -3.14 -4.44
C VAL A 61 -13.91 -2.34 -5.24
N ASP A 62 -14.98 -1.86 -4.63
CA ASP A 62 -16.08 -1.23 -5.38
C ASP A 62 -15.61 0.06 -6.06
N PHE A 63 -14.91 0.94 -5.34
CA PHE A 63 -14.47 2.22 -5.91
C PHE A 63 -13.23 2.07 -6.82
N PHE A 64 -12.38 1.06 -6.58
CA PHE A 64 -11.32 0.73 -7.54
C PHE A 64 -11.92 0.16 -8.84
N CYS A 65 -12.93 -0.69 -8.77
CA CYS A 65 -13.59 -1.24 -9.95
C CYS A 65 -14.33 -0.18 -10.76
N ASP A 66 -15.05 0.73 -10.11
CA ASP A 66 -15.66 1.88 -10.78
C ASP A 66 -14.61 2.70 -11.54
N TYR A 67 -13.48 2.99 -10.88
CA TYR A 67 -12.36 3.70 -11.48
C TYR A 67 -11.73 2.92 -12.64
N TYR A 68 -11.45 1.63 -12.46
CA TYR A 68 -10.77 0.81 -13.45
C TYR A 68 -11.60 0.60 -14.70
N LEU A 69 -12.90 0.36 -14.56
CA LEU A 69 -13.79 0.21 -15.71
C LEU A 69 -13.94 1.53 -16.47
N ARG A 70 -14.11 2.65 -15.75
CA ARG A 70 -14.16 3.98 -16.37
C ARG A 70 -12.88 4.30 -17.16
N CYS A 71 -11.72 3.92 -16.62
CA CYS A 71 -10.42 4.26 -17.18
C CYS A 71 -9.80 3.17 -18.07
N GLY A 72 -10.52 2.07 -18.34
CA GLY A 72 -9.99 0.95 -19.12
C GLY A 72 -8.74 0.31 -18.52
N ARG A 73 -8.63 0.31 -17.18
CA ARG A 73 -7.45 -0.14 -16.43
C ARG A 73 -7.49 -1.58 -15.97
N MET A 74 -8.58 -2.29 -16.22
CA MET A 74 -8.67 -3.72 -15.94
C MET A 74 -9.32 -4.45 -17.11
N VAL A 75 -8.82 -5.64 -17.41
CA VAL A 75 -9.48 -6.58 -18.32
C VAL A 75 -10.67 -7.20 -17.59
N ALA A 76 -11.82 -6.56 -17.70
CA ALA A 76 -13.10 -7.04 -17.18
C ALA A 76 -14.24 -6.50 -18.05
N ALA A 77 -15.22 -7.34 -18.35
CA ALA A 77 -16.39 -6.96 -19.15
C ALA A 77 -17.41 -6.12 -18.37
N ASN A 78 -17.43 -6.24 -17.04
CA ASN A 78 -18.39 -5.56 -16.17
C ASN A 78 -17.89 -5.48 -14.71
N ALA A 79 -18.67 -4.81 -13.85
CA ALA A 79 -18.36 -4.62 -12.43
C ALA A 79 -18.23 -5.94 -11.65
N ALA A 80 -19.03 -6.96 -11.96
CA ALA A 80 -18.96 -8.24 -11.26
C ALA A 80 -17.66 -8.99 -11.59
N GLU A 81 -17.27 -9.02 -12.87
CA GLU A 81 -15.99 -9.60 -13.28
C GLU A 81 -14.79 -8.82 -12.73
N CYS A 82 -14.89 -7.48 -12.72
CA CYS A 82 -13.87 -6.64 -12.10
C CYS A 82 -13.71 -6.97 -10.61
N ARG A 83 -14.83 -7.04 -9.87
CA ARG A 83 -14.83 -7.32 -8.43
C ARG A 83 -14.24 -8.70 -8.13
N ALA A 84 -14.64 -9.72 -8.89
CA ALA A 84 -14.10 -11.07 -8.73
C ALA A 84 -12.59 -11.11 -9.00
N THR A 85 -12.15 -10.50 -10.12
CA THR A 85 -10.73 -10.39 -10.48
C THR A 85 -9.94 -9.67 -9.39
N PHE A 86 -10.42 -8.49 -8.98
CA PHE A 86 -9.76 -7.65 -8.00
C PHE A 86 -9.61 -8.36 -6.65
N LEU A 87 -10.68 -8.97 -6.12
CA LEU A 87 -10.62 -9.66 -4.84
C LEU A 87 -9.66 -10.84 -4.88
N GLU A 88 -9.68 -11.65 -5.95
CA GLU A 88 -8.77 -12.78 -6.07
C GLU A 88 -7.31 -12.32 -6.05
N THR A 89 -6.95 -11.35 -6.89
CA THR A 89 -5.58 -10.89 -7.00
C THR A 89 -5.13 -10.05 -5.81
N CYS A 90 -6.02 -9.23 -5.24
CA CYS A 90 -5.77 -8.42 -4.06
C CYS A 90 -5.50 -9.31 -2.83
N ASN A 91 -6.38 -10.28 -2.58
CA ASN A 91 -6.25 -11.18 -1.43
C ASN A 91 -5.03 -12.10 -1.58
N ALA A 92 -4.72 -12.56 -2.79
CA ALA A 92 -3.60 -13.46 -3.02
C ALA A 92 -2.22 -12.78 -2.94
N ARG A 93 -2.11 -11.50 -3.35
CA ARG A 93 -0.81 -10.80 -3.48
C ARG A 93 -0.55 -9.76 -2.40
N TYR A 94 -1.57 -8.98 -2.03
CA TYR A 94 -1.36 -7.76 -1.26
C TYR A 94 -1.91 -7.86 0.15
N GLU A 95 -3.15 -8.36 0.33
CA GLU A 95 -3.83 -8.31 1.63
C GLU A 95 -3.04 -8.98 2.74
N GLN A 96 -2.56 -10.20 2.52
CA GLN A 96 -1.80 -10.88 3.56
C GLN A 96 -0.57 -10.10 3.98
N ARG A 97 0.13 -9.45 3.05
CA ARG A 97 1.32 -8.66 3.38
C ARG A 97 0.95 -7.46 4.26
N TYR A 98 -0.19 -6.82 4.00
CA TYR A 98 -0.72 -5.79 4.88
C TYR A 98 -1.13 -6.34 6.25
N VAL A 99 -1.76 -7.51 6.30
CA VAL A 99 -2.13 -8.21 7.55
C VAL A 99 -0.90 -8.52 8.38
N ASP A 100 0.16 -9.04 7.76
CA ASP A 100 1.41 -9.39 8.44
C ASP A 100 2.10 -8.13 9.00
N LEU A 101 2.10 -7.02 8.24
CA LEU A 101 2.62 -5.72 8.69
C LEU A 101 1.77 -5.09 9.80
N GLU A 102 0.44 -5.18 9.73
CA GLU A 102 -0.46 -4.72 10.80
C GLU A 102 -0.26 -5.56 12.08
N ALA A 103 -0.16 -6.88 11.95
CA ALA A 103 0.09 -7.78 13.08
C ALA A 103 1.45 -7.52 13.74
N ALA A 104 2.46 -7.14 12.95
CA ALA A 104 3.76 -6.70 13.44
C ALA A 104 3.75 -5.26 14.01
N GLY A 105 2.61 -4.56 13.97
CA GLY A 105 2.46 -3.19 14.45
C GLY A 105 3.17 -2.15 13.59
N LEU A 106 3.51 -2.47 12.35
CA LEU A 106 4.29 -1.65 11.42
C LEU A 106 3.44 -0.75 10.53
N LEU A 107 2.17 -1.10 10.40
CA LEU A 107 1.23 -0.47 9.49
C LEU A 107 -0.18 -0.49 10.09
N SER A 108 -0.99 0.49 9.75
CA SER A 108 -2.43 0.49 10.06
C SER A 108 -3.23 1.04 8.89
N LEU A 109 -4.43 0.50 8.71
CA LEU A 109 -5.34 0.96 7.66
C LEU A 109 -6.15 2.17 8.15
N SER A 110 -6.07 3.27 7.41
CA SER A 110 -6.73 4.53 7.71
C SER A 110 -8.12 4.59 7.10
N ALA A 111 -9.17 4.51 7.91
CA ALA A 111 -10.55 4.68 7.44
C ALA A 111 -10.76 6.04 6.73
N THR A 112 -10.17 7.11 7.26
CA THR A 112 -10.19 8.45 6.64
C THR A 112 -9.44 8.46 5.31
N GLY A 113 -8.30 7.78 5.23
CA GLY A 113 -7.53 7.65 3.99
C GLY A 113 -8.27 6.86 2.91
N VAL A 114 -8.94 5.77 3.29
CA VAL A 114 -9.79 4.99 2.37
C VAL A 114 -10.94 5.84 1.81
N GLU A 115 -11.59 6.65 2.65
CA GLU A 115 -12.64 7.56 2.18
C GLU A 115 -12.08 8.67 1.28
N ALA A 116 -10.93 9.25 1.62
CA ALA A 116 -10.27 10.25 0.79
C ALA A 116 -9.89 9.69 -0.58
N CYS A 117 -9.36 8.46 -0.62
CA CYS A 117 -9.07 7.75 -1.86
C CYS A 117 -10.33 7.51 -2.70
N ARG A 118 -11.42 7.02 -2.09
CA ARG A 118 -12.71 6.82 -2.76
C ARG A 118 -13.20 8.10 -3.42
N MET A 119 -13.22 9.21 -2.68
CA MET A 119 -13.68 10.50 -3.18
C MET A 119 -12.78 11.04 -4.29
N HIS A 120 -11.47 10.85 -4.18
CA HIS A 120 -10.50 11.20 -5.22
C HIS A 120 -10.71 10.39 -6.50
N LEU A 121 -10.74 9.06 -6.42
CA LEU A 121 -10.90 8.18 -7.58
C LEU A 121 -12.24 8.39 -8.30
N LYS A 122 -13.28 8.82 -7.58
CA LYS A 122 -14.56 9.18 -8.20
C LYS A 122 -14.45 10.31 -9.24
N SER A 123 -13.49 11.22 -9.10
CA SER A 123 -13.42 12.43 -9.95
C SER A 123 -12.10 12.63 -10.69
N VAL A 124 -11.02 11.97 -10.27
CA VAL A 124 -9.72 12.13 -10.91
C VAL A 124 -9.72 11.68 -12.37
N ALA A 125 -9.11 12.48 -13.24
CA ALA A 125 -8.86 12.11 -14.63
C ALA A 125 -7.92 10.90 -14.72
N CYS A 126 -8.20 9.98 -15.64
CA CYS A 126 -7.52 8.68 -15.72
C CYS A 126 -6.00 8.79 -15.94
N GLU A 127 -5.54 9.81 -16.64
CA GLU A 127 -4.14 10.10 -16.91
C GLU A 127 -3.42 10.76 -15.73
N ARG A 128 -4.15 11.32 -14.76
CA ARG A 128 -3.57 11.97 -13.58
C ARG A 128 -3.29 11.00 -12.43
N GLN A 129 -3.96 9.86 -12.37
CA GLN A 129 -3.74 8.86 -11.33
C GLN A 129 -2.72 7.82 -11.79
N LEU A 130 -1.42 8.08 -11.70
CA LEU A 130 -0.39 7.22 -12.30
C LEU A 130 -0.24 5.84 -11.65
N SER A 131 -0.40 5.76 -10.33
CA SER A 131 -0.44 4.51 -9.57
C SER A 131 -1.71 4.46 -8.72
N ASP A 132 -2.12 3.28 -8.29
CA ASP A 132 -3.36 3.09 -7.54
C ASP A 132 -3.31 3.78 -6.16
N LEU A 133 -2.10 3.94 -5.60
CA LEU A 133 -1.83 4.58 -4.31
C LEU A 133 -1.24 5.99 -4.45
N SER A 134 -1.39 6.65 -5.61
CA SER A 134 -0.99 8.06 -5.79
C SER A 134 -2.01 9.04 -5.18
N GLY A 135 -1.54 10.22 -4.78
CA GLY A 135 -2.40 11.30 -4.27
C GLY A 135 -3.05 10.90 -2.93
N PRO A 136 -4.31 11.26 -2.68
CA PRO A 136 -5.04 10.90 -1.45
C PRO A 136 -5.10 9.40 -1.16
N CYS A 137 -4.88 8.54 -2.17
CA CYS A 137 -4.83 7.09 -1.97
C CYS A 137 -3.57 6.60 -1.26
N GLY A 138 -2.50 7.41 -1.21
CA GLY A 138 -1.32 7.10 -0.41
C GLY A 138 -1.60 7.12 1.09
N ASP A 139 -2.59 7.92 1.52
CA ASP A 139 -2.95 8.09 2.93
C ASP A 139 -3.83 6.96 3.48
N MET A 140 -4.16 5.96 2.65
CA MET A 140 -4.87 4.75 3.10
C MET A 140 -4.05 3.98 4.13
N TRP A 141 -2.72 4.04 4.05
CA TRP A 141 -1.84 3.31 4.96
C TRP A 141 -1.05 4.28 5.84
N ILE A 142 -1.05 4.02 7.15
CA ILE A 142 -0.29 4.80 8.12
C ILE A 142 0.81 3.91 8.68
N GLY A 143 2.05 4.24 8.35
CA GLY A 143 3.25 3.66 8.94
C GLY A 143 3.44 4.07 10.39
N THR A 144 4.09 3.21 11.17
CA THR A 144 4.35 3.43 12.60
C THR A 144 5.84 3.51 12.92
N GLN A 145 6.71 3.18 11.98
CA GLN A 145 8.16 3.11 12.20
C GLN A 145 8.77 4.53 12.34
N PRO A 146 9.53 4.81 13.40
CA PRO A 146 10.24 6.08 13.53
C PRO A 146 11.43 6.19 12.56
N ALA A 147 12.02 7.39 12.48
CA ALA A 147 13.28 7.56 11.77
C ALA A 147 14.38 6.67 12.36
N GLY A 148 15.19 6.06 11.49
CA GLY A 148 16.24 5.10 11.85
C GLY A 148 15.80 3.64 11.80
N SER A 149 14.50 3.35 11.74
CA SER A 149 13.98 1.99 11.61
C SER A 149 14.14 1.41 10.21
N PRO A 150 14.23 0.07 10.07
CA PRO A 150 14.26 -0.59 8.78
C PRO A 150 12.97 -0.35 8.00
N CYS A 151 13.08 -0.30 6.69
CA CYS A 151 11.98 -0.24 5.72
C CYS A 151 12.42 -0.88 4.39
N GLY A 152 11.52 -1.00 3.42
CA GLY A 152 11.76 -1.82 2.22
C GLY A 152 11.02 -1.30 1.00
N LEU A 153 11.23 -1.97 -0.13
CA LEU A 153 10.55 -1.66 -1.38
C LEU A 153 9.07 -2.06 -1.33
N ASP A 154 8.22 -1.41 -2.12
CA ASP A 154 6.79 -1.72 -2.26
C ASP A 154 5.99 -1.38 -0.99
N VAL A 155 5.19 -2.30 -0.43
CA VAL A 155 4.30 -1.96 0.68
C VAL A 155 5.03 -1.66 2.00
N GLU A 156 6.25 -2.14 2.16
CA GLU A 156 7.12 -1.86 3.31
C GLU A 156 7.57 -0.41 3.30
N SER A 157 7.50 0.28 2.16
CA SER A 157 7.77 1.72 2.11
C SER A 157 6.74 2.54 2.90
N PHE A 158 5.54 2.00 3.09
CA PHE A 158 4.48 2.61 3.90
C PHE A 158 4.68 2.41 5.40
N THR A 159 5.66 1.60 5.84
CA THR A 159 5.88 1.35 7.27
C THR A 159 6.47 2.56 7.99
N CYS A 160 7.13 3.44 7.26
CA CYS A 160 7.69 4.68 7.80
C CYS A 160 6.60 5.63 8.26
N GLY A 161 6.73 6.12 9.50
CA GLY A 161 5.77 7.00 10.12
C GLY A 161 5.69 8.39 9.48
N PRO A 162 4.65 9.17 9.82
CA PRO A 162 4.46 10.52 9.28
C PRO A 162 5.72 11.40 9.41
N GLY A 163 6.07 12.10 8.33
CA GLY A 163 7.27 12.95 8.28
C GLY A 163 8.58 12.20 8.01
N THR A 164 8.52 10.90 7.74
CA THR A 164 9.67 10.10 7.30
C THR A 164 9.39 9.45 5.95
N ALA A 165 10.46 9.06 5.25
CA ALA A 165 10.39 8.34 3.97
C ALA A 165 11.36 7.17 3.99
N CYS A 166 10.98 6.07 3.36
CA CYS A 166 11.87 4.93 3.20
C CYS A 166 12.97 5.23 2.18
N VAL A 167 14.22 5.23 2.61
CA VAL A 167 15.38 5.40 1.73
C VAL A 167 16.04 4.05 1.52
N LEU A 168 15.86 3.51 0.32
CA LEU A 168 16.40 2.21 -0.08
C LEU A 168 17.91 2.30 -0.38
N GLY A 169 18.62 1.26 0.00
CA GLY A 169 19.95 0.90 -0.48
C GLY A 169 19.88 0.11 -1.78
N LEU A 170 21.04 -0.34 -2.25
CA LEU A 170 21.16 -1.14 -3.48
C LEU A 170 20.67 -2.58 -3.31
N ASP A 171 20.51 -3.02 -2.07
CA ASP A 171 19.91 -4.29 -1.65
C ASP A 171 18.37 -4.22 -1.60
N LEU A 172 17.75 -3.10 -2.02
CA LEU A 172 16.30 -2.84 -1.92
C LEU A 172 15.78 -2.82 -0.48
N CYS A 173 16.71 -2.70 0.45
CA CYS A 173 16.52 -2.65 1.88
C CYS A 173 16.82 -1.22 2.34
N GLY A 174 16.04 -0.66 3.25
CA GLY A 174 16.08 0.77 3.53
C GLY A 174 15.99 1.13 5.00
N VAL A 175 16.09 2.43 5.24
CA VAL A 175 15.89 3.02 6.56
C VAL A 175 14.92 4.18 6.44
N CYS A 176 13.97 4.29 7.36
CA CYS A 176 13.10 5.45 7.46
C CYS A 176 13.96 6.67 7.81
N LYS A 177 14.03 7.65 6.93
CA LYS A 177 14.79 8.89 7.15
C LYS A 177 13.83 10.07 7.25
N PRO A 178 14.21 11.15 7.98
CA PRO A 178 13.45 12.39 7.93
C PRO A 178 13.20 12.82 6.50
N ALA A 179 11.95 13.14 6.19
CA ALA A 179 11.53 13.61 4.89
C ALA A 179 11.33 15.13 4.92
N SER A 180 12.05 15.83 4.04
CA SER A 180 11.82 17.24 3.77
C SER A 180 10.72 17.40 2.73
N LEU A 181 9.80 18.33 2.97
CA LEU A 181 8.85 18.81 1.97
C LEU A 181 9.58 19.59 0.86
N ALA A 182 8.88 19.84 -0.24
CA ALA A 182 9.38 20.69 -1.31
C ALA A 182 9.88 22.06 -0.80
N GLY A 183 11.02 22.50 -1.32
CA GLY A 183 11.77 23.68 -0.87
C GLY A 183 12.75 23.42 0.27
N GLY A 184 12.60 22.30 1.00
CA GLY A 184 13.49 21.89 2.08
C GLY A 184 14.87 21.42 1.59
N ALA A 185 15.83 21.30 2.52
CA ALA A 185 17.14 20.73 2.23
C ALA A 185 17.06 19.20 2.13
N CYS A 186 17.89 18.61 1.27
CA CYS A 186 18.07 17.17 1.14
C CYS A 186 19.54 16.82 0.89
N GLY A 187 19.87 15.54 1.00
CA GLY A 187 21.25 15.08 1.12
C GLY A 187 21.61 14.79 2.59
N ASP A 188 22.81 14.28 2.85
CA ASP A 188 23.31 13.97 4.20
C ASP A 188 22.34 13.14 5.06
N GLY A 189 21.63 12.20 4.43
CA GLY A 189 20.66 11.35 5.12
C GLY A 189 19.26 11.95 5.30
N VAL A 190 18.97 13.12 4.74
CA VAL A 190 17.61 13.66 4.62
C VAL A 190 17.07 13.34 3.24
N ALA A 191 15.91 12.69 3.20
CA ALA A 191 15.20 12.39 1.96
C ALA A 191 14.18 13.47 1.64
N CYS A 192 13.73 13.51 0.39
CA CYS A 192 12.54 14.28 0.05
C CYS A 192 11.29 13.43 0.29
N ALA A 193 10.18 14.09 0.61
CA ALA A 193 8.86 13.47 0.59
C ALA A 193 8.58 12.81 -0.78
N ALA A 194 7.63 11.87 -0.81
CA ALA A 194 7.36 11.04 -2.00
C ALA A 194 7.00 11.84 -3.26
N ASP A 195 6.44 13.05 -3.10
CA ASP A 195 6.05 13.98 -4.15
C ASP A 195 7.19 14.92 -4.60
N ALA A 196 8.38 14.79 -4.04
CA ALA A 196 9.56 15.59 -4.34
C ALA A 196 10.78 14.73 -4.70
N THR A 197 11.82 15.38 -5.21
CA THR A 197 13.11 14.76 -5.52
C THR A 197 14.26 15.67 -5.09
N CYS A 198 15.42 15.08 -4.79
CA CYS A 198 16.58 15.86 -4.36
C CYS A 198 17.38 16.35 -5.57
N VAL A 199 17.38 17.65 -5.80
CA VAL A 199 18.10 18.32 -6.90
C VAL A 199 19.00 19.39 -6.27
N GLU A 200 20.31 19.24 -6.46
CA GLU A 200 21.31 20.19 -5.95
C GLU A 200 21.16 20.51 -4.45
N GLY A 201 20.86 19.49 -3.65
CA GLY A 201 20.70 19.62 -2.19
C GLY A 201 19.36 20.23 -1.73
N ARG A 202 18.39 20.40 -2.63
CA ARG A 202 17.03 20.85 -2.31
C ARG A 202 15.96 19.90 -2.82
N CYS A 203 14.90 19.76 -2.04
CA CYS A 203 13.71 19.05 -2.47
C CYS A 203 12.93 19.89 -3.47
N VAL A 204 12.86 19.42 -4.71
CA VAL A 204 12.08 20.03 -5.78
C VAL A 204 10.83 19.18 -5.99
N SER A 205 9.66 19.81 -6.02
CA SER A 205 8.41 19.11 -6.35
C SER A 205 8.51 18.45 -7.71
N ARG A 206 8.03 17.22 -7.81
CA ARG A 206 7.92 16.52 -9.08
C ARG A 206 6.82 17.14 -9.93
N ARG A 207 7.07 17.23 -11.23
CA ARG A 207 6.13 17.79 -12.21
C ARG A 207 4.99 16.81 -12.47
N GLN A 208 3.76 17.28 -12.36
CA GLN A 208 2.55 16.51 -12.60
C GLN A 208 2.35 16.25 -14.09
N VAL A 209 1.52 15.27 -14.43
CA VAL A 209 1.16 14.99 -15.84
C VAL A 209 0.53 16.23 -16.48
N GLY A 210 1.05 16.61 -17.65
CA GLY A 210 0.67 17.83 -18.39
C GLY A 210 1.52 19.06 -18.05
N GLU A 211 2.37 19.01 -17.02
CA GLU A 211 3.27 20.11 -16.69
C GLU A 211 4.59 20.04 -17.46
N SER A 212 5.23 21.20 -17.64
CA SER A 212 6.57 21.27 -18.23
C SER A 212 7.61 20.58 -17.35
N CYS A 213 8.56 19.89 -17.97
CA CYS A 213 9.60 19.12 -17.29
C CYS A 213 10.98 19.31 -17.92
N SER A 214 12.00 19.02 -17.12
CA SER A 214 13.40 19.10 -17.49
C SER A 214 14.22 18.08 -16.70
N ALA A 215 15.55 18.05 -16.92
CA ALA A 215 16.45 17.20 -16.15
C ALA A 215 16.48 17.55 -14.65
N THR A 216 16.26 18.82 -14.30
CA THR A 216 16.23 19.31 -12.91
C THR A 216 14.82 19.41 -12.34
N GLU A 217 13.79 19.19 -13.16
CA GLU A 217 12.39 19.23 -12.78
C GLU A 217 11.69 17.97 -13.30
N PRO A 218 12.01 16.80 -12.72
CA PRO A 218 11.54 15.54 -13.23
C PRO A 218 10.06 15.33 -12.94
N CYS A 219 9.44 14.49 -13.76
CA CYS A 219 8.04 14.10 -13.58
C CYS A 219 7.83 13.29 -12.30
N VAL A 220 6.57 13.24 -11.87
CA VAL A 220 6.08 12.29 -10.87
C VAL A 220 6.42 10.85 -11.28
N VAL A 221 6.70 10.01 -10.29
CA VAL A 221 7.10 8.61 -10.53
C VAL A 221 6.02 7.91 -11.36
N GLY A 222 6.46 7.24 -12.43
CA GLY A 222 5.57 6.56 -13.37
C GLY A 222 5.19 7.38 -14.60
N ALA A 223 5.44 8.69 -14.63
CA ALA A 223 5.38 9.51 -15.84
C ALA A 223 6.77 9.70 -16.46
N SER A 224 6.82 10.12 -17.72
CA SER A 224 8.06 10.40 -18.45
C SER A 224 8.04 11.80 -19.05
N CYS A 225 9.19 12.46 -19.09
CA CYS A 225 9.33 13.76 -19.73
C CYS A 225 9.47 13.57 -21.24
N SER A 226 8.42 13.93 -22.00
CA SER A 226 8.37 13.78 -23.45
C SER A 226 8.07 15.13 -24.09
N ALA A 227 8.92 15.56 -25.02
CA ALA A 227 8.85 16.90 -25.65
C ALA A 227 8.75 18.05 -24.62
N GLY A 228 9.44 17.91 -23.48
CA GLY A 228 9.44 18.91 -22.41
C GLY A 228 8.16 18.95 -21.56
N VAL A 229 7.26 17.96 -21.70
CA VAL A 229 6.02 17.86 -20.91
C VAL A 229 5.92 16.47 -20.26
N CYS A 230 5.46 16.41 -19.01
CA CYS A 230 5.22 15.15 -18.33
C CYS A 230 4.03 14.42 -18.94
N ALA A 231 4.29 13.21 -19.45
CA ALA A 231 3.28 12.34 -20.02
C ALA A 231 3.11 11.08 -19.18
N ALA A 232 1.85 10.74 -18.89
CA ALA A 232 1.49 9.44 -18.36
C ALA A 232 1.67 8.36 -19.44
N PRO A 233 1.98 7.11 -19.06
CA PRO A 233 1.90 5.98 -19.97
C PRO A 233 0.44 5.78 -20.40
N ARG A 234 0.25 5.45 -21.67
CA ARG A 234 -1.08 5.13 -22.21
C ARG A 234 -1.45 3.71 -21.81
N ILE A 235 -2.65 3.53 -21.23
CA ILE A 235 -3.21 2.19 -21.05
C ILE A 235 -3.81 1.75 -22.38
N VAL A 236 -3.46 0.54 -22.83
CA VAL A 236 -3.88 -0.03 -24.12
C VAL A 236 -4.74 -1.26 -23.90
N ALA A 237 -5.63 -1.61 -24.83
CA ALA A 237 -6.52 -2.76 -24.64
C ALA A 237 -5.78 -4.10 -24.73
N GLU A 238 -6.44 -5.17 -24.28
CA GLU A 238 -5.96 -6.54 -24.51
C GLU A 238 -5.73 -6.80 -26.01
N GLY A 239 -4.63 -7.47 -26.34
CA GLY A 239 -4.18 -7.74 -27.70
C GLY A 239 -3.44 -6.57 -28.36
N GLU A 240 -3.53 -5.34 -27.85
CA GLU A 240 -2.82 -4.20 -28.44
C GLU A 240 -1.31 -4.22 -28.17
N PRO A 241 -0.51 -3.52 -29.00
CA PRO A 241 0.91 -3.35 -28.74
C PRO A 241 1.19 -2.64 -27.42
N CYS A 242 2.18 -3.14 -26.68
CA CYS A 242 2.64 -2.60 -25.40
C CYS A 242 4.16 -2.43 -25.39
N ASP A 243 4.61 -1.47 -24.58
CA ASP A 243 6.01 -1.10 -24.38
C ASP A 243 6.14 -0.25 -23.09
N ALA A 244 7.28 0.41 -22.89
CA ALA A 244 7.52 1.25 -21.70
C ALA A 244 6.55 2.43 -21.57
N THR A 245 5.97 2.90 -22.68
CA THR A 245 5.04 4.04 -22.77
C THR A 245 3.58 3.58 -22.94
N ARG A 246 3.36 2.33 -23.32
CA ARG A 246 2.06 1.70 -23.55
C ARG A 246 1.88 0.53 -22.58
N ARG A 247 1.18 0.76 -21.48
CA ARG A 247 0.99 -0.25 -20.41
C ARG A 247 -0.27 -1.06 -20.63
N CYS A 248 -0.19 -2.33 -20.28
CA CYS A 248 -1.33 -3.22 -20.27
C CYS A 248 -2.22 -2.97 -19.04
N PRO A 249 -3.55 -3.14 -19.15
CA PRO A 249 -4.47 -3.06 -18.04
C PRO A 249 -4.21 -4.20 -17.04
N TYR A 250 -4.70 -4.01 -15.83
CA TYR A 250 -4.75 -5.03 -14.80
C TYR A 250 -5.39 -6.33 -15.33
N ARG A 251 -4.91 -7.49 -14.83
CA ARG A 251 -5.18 -8.83 -15.39
C ARG A 251 -4.64 -9.03 -16.81
N SER A 252 -3.60 -8.30 -17.20
CA SER A 252 -2.81 -8.59 -18.40
C SER A 252 -1.35 -8.19 -18.24
N ALA A 253 -0.48 -8.77 -19.06
CA ALA A 253 0.95 -8.53 -19.06
C ALA A 253 1.47 -8.26 -20.48
N CYS A 254 2.56 -7.52 -20.60
CA CYS A 254 3.20 -7.25 -21.89
C CYS A 254 4.10 -8.43 -22.29
N ILE A 255 3.59 -9.36 -23.08
CA ILE A 255 4.29 -10.58 -23.51
C ILE A 255 4.48 -10.51 -25.02
N GLY A 256 5.72 -10.58 -25.49
CA GLY A 256 6.02 -10.47 -26.92
C GLY A 256 5.58 -9.15 -27.56
N GLY A 257 5.56 -8.05 -26.78
CA GLY A 257 5.14 -6.73 -27.24
C GLY A 257 3.62 -6.55 -27.41
N ARG A 258 2.80 -7.47 -26.88
CA ARG A 258 1.34 -7.36 -26.83
C ARG A 258 0.79 -7.57 -25.44
N CYS A 259 -0.34 -6.94 -25.15
CA CYS A 259 -1.07 -7.20 -23.91
C CYS A 259 -1.77 -8.55 -23.98
N VAL A 260 -1.29 -9.49 -23.19
CA VAL A 260 -1.86 -10.84 -23.09
C VAL A 260 -2.55 -10.96 -21.73
N ARG A 261 -3.80 -11.44 -21.72
CA ARG A 261 -4.57 -11.66 -20.49
C ARG A 261 -3.84 -12.63 -19.57
N ALA A 262 -3.69 -12.25 -18.31
CA ALA A 262 -3.13 -13.10 -17.27
C ALA A 262 -4.18 -14.07 -16.75
N ALA A 263 -3.78 -15.30 -16.48
CA ALA A 263 -4.60 -16.35 -15.92
C ALA A 263 -4.95 -16.06 -14.44
N LEU A 264 -6.20 -16.30 -14.08
CA LEU A 264 -6.69 -16.43 -12.71
C LEU A 264 -6.52 -17.86 -12.22
N LEU A 265 -6.73 -18.08 -10.92
CA LEU A 265 -6.60 -19.40 -10.31
C LEU A 265 -7.51 -20.43 -11.00
N GLY A 266 -6.92 -21.57 -11.38
CA GLY A 266 -7.59 -22.65 -12.10
C GLY A 266 -7.64 -22.48 -13.62
N GLU A 267 -7.28 -21.31 -14.15
CA GLU A 267 -7.18 -21.09 -15.60
C GLU A 267 -5.86 -21.63 -16.17
N ASP A 268 -5.84 -21.89 -17.47
CA ASP A 268 -4.61 -22.28 -18.19
C ASP A 268 -3.64 -21.10 -18.27
N CYS A 269 -2.37 -21.38 -18.00
CA CYS A 269 -1.28 -20.41 -18.00
C CYS A 269 -0.13 -20.82 -18.93
N ALA A 270 -0.38 -21.65 -19.95
CA ALA A 270 0.67 -22.17 -20.82
C ALA A 270 1.39 -21.07 -21.61
N ASP A 271 0.62 -20.09 -22.10
CA ASP A 271 1.08 -19.00 -22.96
C ASP A 271 0.95 -17.62 -22.29
N THR A 272 0.75 -17.59 -20.96
CA THR A 272 0.58 -16.36 -20.19
C THR A 272 1.15 -16.48 -18.78
N THR A 273 1.02 -15.41 -17.99
CA THR A 273 1.37 -15.39 -16.56
C THR A 273 0.13 -15.54 -15.68
N CYS A 274 0.35 -15.88 -14.42
CA CYS A 274 -0.68 -15.86 -13.39
C CYS A 274 -0.81 -14.48 -12.74
N ALA A 275 -2.02 -13.93 -12.64
CA ALA A 275 -2.26 -12.68 -11.94
C ALA A 275 -2.11 -12.84 -10.41
N SER A 276 -2.71 -13.89 -9.85
CA SER A 276 -2.86 -14.16 -8.41
C SER A 276 -2.04 -15.37 -7.93
N GLY A 277 -1.21 -15.96 -8.79
CA GLY A 277 -0.66 -17.30 -8.54
C GLY A 277 0.68 -17.60 -9.21
N ARG A 278 0.96 -18.89 -9.33
CA ARG A 278 2.10 -19.49 -10.02
C ARG A 278 1.60 -20.51 -11.04
N CYS A 279 2.31 -20.61 -12.16
CA CYS A 279 1.94 -21.52 -13.22
C CYS A 279 2.58 -22.90 -13.00
N VAL A 280 1.78 -23.95 -12.80
CA VAL A 280 2.27 -25.30 -12.51
C VAL A 280 1.90 -26.29 -13.60
N VAL A 281 2.77 -27.25 -13.87
CA VAL A 281 2.49 -28.36 -14.79
C VAL A 281 1.68 -29.43 -14.07
N GLU A 282 0.48 -29.72 -14.57
CA GLU A 282 -0.39 -30.78 -14.07
C GLU A 282 -0.80 -31.70 -15.24
N GLY A 283 -0.16 -32.86 -15.32
CA GLY A 283 -0.29 -33.76 -16.47
C GLY A 283 0.29 -33.11 -17.74
N THR A 284 -0.56 -32.86 -18.73
CA THR A 284 -0.20 -32.19 -19.99
C THR A 284 -0.56 -30.70 -20.02
N SER A 285 -1.24 -30.19 -18.99
CA SER A 285 -1.72 -28.81 -18.92
C SER A 285 -0.86 -27.98 -17.97
N LYS A 286 -0.91 -26.66 -18.13
CA LYS A 286 -0.28 -25.70 -17.21
C LYS A 286 -1.38 -24.88 -16.57
N ILE A 287 -1.58 -25.05 -15.26
CA ILE A 287 -2.71 -24.43 -14.54
C ILE A 287 -2.19 -23.41 -13.54
N CYS A 288 -2.90 -22.29 -13.43
CA CYS A 288 -2.59 -21.29 -12.44
C CYS A 288 -3.02 -21.75 -11.05
N ARG A 289 -2.09 -21.81 -10.10
CA ARG A 289 -2.33 -22.22 -8.71
C ARG A 289 -1.91 -21.13 -7.74
N ALA A 290 -2.45 -21.21 -6.53
CA ALA A 290 -2.10 -20.27 -5.47
C ALA A 290 -0.60 -20.26 -5.20
N LEU A 291 -0.12 -19.11 -4.75
CA LEU A 291 1.23 -18.95 -4.25
C LEU A 291 1.45 -19.84 -3.03
N LEU A 292 2.70 -20.19 -2.80
CA LEU A 292 3.13 -21.02 -1.69
C LEU A 292 3.23 -20.21 -0.41
N GLU A 293 2.75 -20.80 0.69
CA GLU A 293 2.84 -20.24 2.03
C GLU A 293 4.28 -20.26 2.58
N PRO A 294 4.59 -19.44 3.59
CA PRO A 294 5.84 -19.53 4.32
C PRO A 294 6.16 -20.97 4.79
N GLY A 295 7.40 -21.39 4.59
CA GLY A 295 7.90 -22.74 4.90
C GLY A 295 7.67 -23.78 3.81
N ALA A 296 6.81 -23.53 2.83
CA ALA A 296 6.56 -24.47 1.74
C ALA A 296 7.77 -24.56 0.78
N ALA A 297 7.98 -25.74 0.19
CA ALA A 297 9.08 -25.98 -0.73
C ALA A 297 8.88 -25.23 -2.05
N CYS A 298 9.87 -24.45 -2.48
CA CYS A 298 9.81 -23.60 -3.67
C CYS A 298 10.99 -23.84 -4.60
N ALA A 299 10.78 -23.57 -5.90
CA ALA A 299 11.84 -23.59 -6.91
C ALA A 299 12.27 -22.16 -7.27
N LEU A 300 11.32 -21.23 -7.31
CA LEU A 300 11.53 -19.84 -7.68
C LEU A 300 10.95 -18.91 -6.61
N ALA A 301 11.54 -17.73 -6.49
CA ALA A 301 11.02 -16.62 -5.67
C ALA A 301 9.54 -16.32 -5.97
N SER A 302 9.15 -16.35 -7.25
CA SER A 302 7.78 -16.11 -7.71
C SER A 302 6.77 -17.20 -7.32
N ASP A 303 7.22 -18.36 -6.84
CA ASP A 303 6.31 -19.40 -6.33
C ASP A 303 5.73 -18.99 -4.97
N CYS A 304 6.47 -18.19 -4.21
CA CYS A 304 6.15 -17.85 -2.84
C CYS A 304 5.25 -16.62 -2.76
N ARG A 305 4.34 -16.62 -1.79
CA ARG A 305 3.50 -15.46 -1.47
C ARG A 305 4.35 -14.23 -1.14
N SER A 306 5.47 -14.46 -0.44
CA SER A 306 6.45 -13.43 -0.09
C SER A 306 7.31 -12.94 -1.26
N GLY A 307 7.27 -13.62 -2.41
CA GLY A 307 8.21 -13.37 -3.49
C GLY A 307 9.65 -13.79 -3.15
N SER A 308 9.88 -14.59 -2.09
CA SER A 308 11.21 -15.01 -1.65
C SER A 308 11.31 -16.51 -1.39
N CYS A 309 12.25 -17.14 -2.10
CA CYS A 309 12.58 -18.55 -1.99
C CYS A 309 14.04 -18.70 -1.58
N VAL A 310 14.29 -19.06 -0.32
CA VAL A 310 15.65 -19.19 0.25
C VAL A 310 15.80 -20.61 0.76
N GLU A 311 16.92 -21.26 0.41
CA GLU A 311 17.17 -22.67 0.78
C GLU A 311 16.03 -23.61 0.35
N LYS A 312 15.38 -23.32 -0.79
CA LYS A 312 14.21 -24.04 -1.33
C LYS A 312 12.98 -23.99 -0.44
N ALA A 313 12.88 -23.04 0.48
CA ALA A 313 11.68 -22.80 1.27
C ALA A 313 11.21 -21.35 1.13
N CYS A 314 9.89 -21.15 1.06
CA CYS A 314 9.31 -19.83 1.06
C CYS A 314 9.56 -19.15 2.40
N ARG A 315 10.11 -17.94 2.37
CA ARG A 315 10.36 -17.19 3.60
C ARG A 315 9.07 -16.52 4.08
N PRO A 316 8.83 -16.43 5.40
CA PRO A 316 7.77 -15.58 5.92
C PRO A 316 8.05 -14.12 5.58
N LEU A 317 6.98 -13.37 5.41
CA LEU A 317 6.97 -11.92 5.64
C LEU A 317 6.75 -11.81 7.16
N PRO A 318 7.68 -11.28 7.98
CA PRO A 318 7.76 -9.83 8.10
C PRO A 318 9.13 -9.36 8.65
N ASP A 319 9.97 -8.83 7.80
CA ASP A 319 10.86 -7.78 8.24
C ASP A 319 10.57 -6.58 7.35
N ALA A 320 10.57 -5.38 7.93
CA ALA A 320 10.37 -4.16 7.16
C ALA A 320 11.39 -4.03 6.03
N CYS A 321 12.46 -4.82 6.04
CA CYS A 321 13.57 -4.85 5.11
C CYS A 321 13.94 -6.34 4.90
N PHE A 322 13.86 -6.84 3.66
CA PHE A 322 14.34 -8.19 3.30
C PHE A 322 15.83 -8.11 2.90
N PRO A 323 16.78 -8.65 3.69
CA PRO A 323 18.16 -8.83 3.24
C PRO A 323 18.31 -9.95 2.20
#